data_AF-A0A523PMJ2-F1
#
_entry.id   AF-A0A523PMJ2-F1
#
_cell.length_a   1.000
_cell.length_b   1.000
_cell.length_c   1.000
_cell.angle_alpha   90.00
_cell.angle_beta   90.00
_cell.angle_gamma   90.00
#
_symmetry.space_group_name_H-M   'P 1'
#
loop_
_entity.id
_entity.type
_entity.pdbx_description
1 polymer ?
#
loop_
_entity_poly.entity_id
_entity_poly.type
_entity_poly.pdbx_seq_one_letter_code
_entity_poly.pdbx_strand_id
1 'polypeptide(L)'
;MLTYWFDDGELNSHQLEKRIRLWFEAGPEIDAEISRRFGGSIIDAAAGRLDGWKETARGRLALILLLDQFTRHVYRRNKEAFSFDDLALSLCVSGIEVELDRDLSIIERAFFYMPMQHAEDVSIQDIGVQTFQKLLDTSPTDIRPHISRFFMSA
;
A
#
# COMPACT_ATOMS: atom_id res chain seq x y z
N MET A 1 10.53 -7.68 -2.10
CA MET A 1 9.50 -7.19 -1.16
C MET A 1 8.11 -7.32 -1.76
N LEU A 2 7.85 -6.79 -2.97
CA LEU A 2 6.54 -6.94 -3.63
C LEU A 2 6.08 -8.40 -3.75
N THR A 3 6.96 -9.34 -4.12
CA THR A 3 6.64 -10.79 -4.11
C THR A 3 6.19 -11.30 -2.75
N TYR A 4 6.75 -10.78 -1.65
CA TYR A 4 6.29 -11.16 -0.31
C TYR A 4 4.86 -10.66 -0.05
N TRP A 5 4.58 -9.43 -0.48
CA TRP A 5 3.31 -8.77 -0.20
C TRP A 5 2.16 -9.23 -1.13
N PHE A 6 2.45 -9.41 -2.42
CA PHE A 6 1.47 -9.69 -3.47
C PHE A 6 1.52 -11.12 -4.02
N ASP A 7 2.53 -11.93 -3.65
CA ASP A 7 2.91 -13.16 -4.39
C ASP A 7 3.59 -12.88 -5.74
N ASP A 8 4.14 -13.92 -6.37
CA ASP A 8 4.64 -13.89 -7.75
C ASP A 8 3.52 -14.35 -8.71
N GLY A 9 2.65 -13.44 -9.13
CA GLY A 9 1.67 -13.68 -10.20
C GLY A 9 0.28 -13.08 -9.97
N GLU A 10 -0.65 -13.38 -10.87
CA GLU A 10 -2.07 -13.06 -10.67
C GLU A 10 -2.64 -13.89 -9.52
N LEU A 11 -3.18 -13.20 -8.52
CA LEU A 11 -3.81 -13.84 -7.37
C LEU A 11 -5.17 -14.43 -7.79
N ASN A 12 -5.30 -15.76 -7.72
CA ASN A 12 -6.63 -16.37 -7.73
C ASN A 12 -7.36 -16.10 -6.39
N SER A 13 -8.67 -16.38 -6.33
CA SER A 13 -9.49 -16.09 -5.16
C SER A 13 -8.94 -16.70 -3.85
N HIS A 14 -8.40 -17.93 -3.89
CA HIS A 14 -7.83 -18.58 -2.71
C HIS A 14 -6.53 -17.91 -2.25
N GLN A 15 -5.65 -17.55 -3.18
CA GLN A 15 -4.43 -16.82 -2.85
C GLN A 15 -4.77 -15.44 -2.28
N LEU A 16 -5.77 -14.76 -2.86
CA LEU A 16 -6.22 -13.46 -2.41
C LEU A 16 -6.78 -13.49 -0.97
N GLU A 17 -7.52 -14.53 -0.58
CA GLU A 17 -7.95 -14.72 0.81
C GLU A 17 -6.78 -14.86 1.78
N LYS A 18 -5.74 -15.63 1.40
CA LYS A 18 -4.53 -15.76 2.22
C LYS A 18 -3.81 -14.42 2.35
N ARG A 19 -3.79 -13.62 1.28
CA ARG A 19 -3.17 -12.29 1.28
C ARG A 19 -3.96 -11.28 2.11
N ILE A 20 -5.28 -11.32 2.07
CA ILE A 20 -6.13 -10.47 2.95
C ILE A 20 -5.81 -10.71 4.41
N ARG A 21 -5.60 -11.96 4.83
CA ARG A 21 -5.17 -12.23 6.21
C ARG A 21 -3.81 -11.62 6.53
N LEU A 22 -2.86 -11.68 5.60
CA LEU A 22 -1.55 -11.03 5.76
C LEU A 22 -1.67 -9.50 5.89
N TRP A 23 -2.55 -8.88 5.12
CA TRP A 23 -2.69 -7.42 5.06
C TRP A 23 -3.51 -6.83 6.22
N PHE A 24 -4.62 -7.48 6.58
CA PHE A 24 -5.61 -6.90 7.50
C PHE A 24 -5.76 -7.65 8.83
N GLU A 25 -5.37 -8.93 8.90
CA GLU A 25 -5.54 -9.78 10.10
C GLU A 25 -4.19 -10.18 10.72
N ALA A 26 -3.09 -9.59 10.27
CA ALA A 26 -1.75 -9.95 10.72
C ALA A 26 -1.52 -9.59 12.20
N GLY A 27 -0.80 -10.49 12.87
CA GLY A 27 -0.44 -10.40 14.28
C GLY A 27 1.08 -10.36 14.53
N PRO A 28 1.51 -10.54 15.80
CA PRO A 28 2.90 -10.36 16.23
C PRO A 28 3.93 -11.16 15.44
N GLU A 29 3.59 -12.36 14.98
CA GLU A 29 4.49 -13.21 14.20
C GLU A 29 4.82 -12.61 12.83
N ILE A 30 3.80 -12.06 12.15
CA ILE A 30 3.97 -11.37 10.87
C ILE A 30 4.72 -10.06 11.06
N ASP A 31 4.41 -9.31 12.12
CA ASP A 31 5.10 -8.06 12.43
C ASP A 31 6.59 -8.28 12.66
N ALA A 32 6.94 -9.32 13.42
CA ALA A 32 8.33 -9.71 13.65
C ALA A 32 9.02 -10.15 12.35
N GLU A 33 8.31 -10.85 11.46
CA GLU A 33 8.85 -11.21 10.15
C GLU A 33 9.13 -9.96 9.29
N ILE A 34 8.15 -9.07 9.17
CA ILE A 34 8.27 -7.83 8.39
C ILE A 34 9.40 -6.95 8.94
N SER A 35 9.47 -6.80 10.26
CA SER A 35 10.54 -6.04 10.93
C SER A 35 11.92 -6.60 10.61
N ARG A 36 12.11 -7.92 10.77
CA ARG A 36 13.40 -8.58 10.48
C ARG A 36 13.79 -8.46 9.01
N ARG A 37 12.84 -8.58 8.08
CA ARG A 37 13.12 -8.62 6.64
C ARG A 37 13.26 -7.24 6.00
N PHE A 38 12.50 -6.27 6.47
CA PHE A 38 12.28 -5.00 5.77
C PHE A 38 12.53 -3.76 6.63
N GLY A 39 12.78 -3.90 7.94
CA GLY A 39 13.07 -2.77 8.83
C GLY A 39 14.24 -1.91 8.32
N GLY A 40 15.30 -2.53 7.79
CA GLY A 40 16.40 -1.81 7.13
C GLY A 40 15.94 -1.02 5.89
N SER A 41 15.08 -1.62 5.06
CA SER A 41 14.54 -0.98 3.86
C SER A 41 13.61 0.20 4.19
N ILE A 42 12.88 0.17 5.31
CA ILE A 42 12.11 1.33 5.78
C ILE A 42 13.04 2.50 6.06
N ILE A 43 14.16 2.25 6.76
CA ILE A 43 15.15 3.27 7.09
C ILE A 43 15.82 3.80 5.80
N ASP A 44 16.14 2.92 4.86
CA ASP A 44 16.70 3.31 3.55
C ASP A 44 15.73 4.17 2.73
N ALA A 45 14.45 3.78 2.67
CA ALA A 45 13.40 4.52 1.97
C ALA A 45 13.19 5.91 2.59
N ALA A 46 13.07 5.97 3.93
CA ALA A 46 12.88 7.22 4.65
C ALA A 46 14.07 8.19 4.50
N ALA A 47 15.28 7.65 4.31
CA ALA A 47 16.50 8.43 4.06
C ALA A 47 16.76 8.76 2.58
N GLY A 48 15.84 8.42 1.67
CA GLY A 48 15.97 8.67 0.23
C GLY A 48 17.01 7.80 -0.48
N ARG A 49 17.57 6.77 0.18
CA ARG A 49 18.57 5.87 -0.43
C ARG A 49 17.99 4.96 -1.52
N LEU A 50 16.66 4.87 -1.59
CA LEU A 50 15.91 4.09 -2.59
C LEU A 50 15.20 4.98 -3.61
N ASP A 51 15.59 6.25 -3.76
CA ASP A 51 14.91 7.22 -4.61
C ASP A 51 14.81 6.81 -6.08
N GLY A 52 15.78 6.04 -6.60
CA GLY A 52 15.71 5.48 -7.95
C GLY A 52 14.49 4.58 -8.19
N TRP A 53 13.81 4.10 -7.14
CA TRP A 53 12.58 3.32 -7.27
C TRP A 53 11.37 4.18 -7.65
N LYS A 54 11.42 5.51 -7.44
CA LYS A 54 10.34 6.44 -7.79
C LYS A 54 10.04 6.46 -9.30
N GLU A 55 10.99 6.05 -10.13
CA GLU A 55 10.92 6.09 -11.60
C GLU A 55 10.04 5.02 -12.24
N THR A 56 9.61 4.00 -11.48
CA THR A 56 8.80 2.90 -12.02
C THR A 56 7.57 2.66 -11.16
N ALA A 57 6.46 2.21 -11.78
CA ALA A 57 5.21 1.91 -11.08
C ALA A 57 5.39 1.01 -9.86
N ARG A 58 6.03 -0.14 -10.07
CA ARG A 58 6.30 -1.12 -9.02
C ARG A 58 7.33 -0.62 -8.00
N GLY A 59 8.36 0.11 -8.43
CA GLY A 59 9.34 0.69 -7.52
C GLY A 59 8.70 1.72 -6.58
N ARG A 60 7.83 2.58 -7.12
CA ARG A 60 7.11 3.57 -6.33
C ARG A 60 6.11 2.95 -5.38
N LEU A 61 5.35 1.95 -5.84
CA LEU A 61 4.50 1.13 -4.97
C LEU A 61 5.30 0.49 -3.84
N ALA A 62 6.52 0.01 -4.13
CA ALA A 62 7.38 -0.56 -3.10
C ALA A 62 7.79 0.47 -2.03
N LEU A 63 8.08 1.71 -2.42
CA LEU A 63 8.34 2.79 -1.47
C LEU A 63 7.10 3.10 -0.62
N ILE A 64 5.91 3.20 -1.24
CA ILE A 64 4.65 3.44 -0.53
C ILE A 64 4.42 2.34 0.52
N LEU A 65 4.55 1.07 0.16
CA LEU A 65 4.37 -0.04 1.10
C LEU A 65 5.36 0.01 2.27
N LEU A 66 6.62 0.38 2.03
CA LEU A 66 7.63 0.50 3.10
C LEU A 66 7.28 1.61 4.09
N LEU A 67 6.81 2.75 3.58
CA LEU A 67 6.60 3.97 4.35
C LEU A 67 5.22 4.05 5.01
N ASP A 68 4.23 3.33 4.46
CA ASP A 68 2.85 3.37 4.93
C ASP A 68 2.39 2.04 5.56
N GLN A 69 2.52 0.92 4.85
CA GLN A 69 2.00 -0.35 5.32
C GLN A 69 2.95 -1.02 6.32
N PHE A 70 4.24 -1.09 6.00
CA PHE A 70 5.19 -1.85 6.79
C PHE A 70 5.54 -1.14 8.10
N THR A 71 5.53 0.18 8.12
CA THR A 71 5.65 0.98 9.35
C THR A 71 4.54 0.65 10.35
N ARG A 72 3.30 0.44 9.89
CA ARG A 72 2.16 0.02 10.72
C ARG A 72 2.33 -1.38 11.32
N HIS A 73 3.08 -2.27 10.66
CA HIS A 73 3.50 -3.55 11.22
C HIS A 73 4.70 -3.42 12.19
N VAL A 74 5.78 -2.78 11.75
CA VAL A 74 7.05 -2.72 12.48
C VAL A 74 6.94 -1.90 13.76
N TYR A 75 6.16 -0.82 13.73
CA TYR A 75 5.98 0.10 14.86
C TYR A 75 4.56 0.04 15.43
N ARG A 76 3.87 -1.10 15.29
CA ARG A 76 2.48 -1.27 15.73
C ARG A 76 2.26 -0.73 17.15
N ARG A 77 1.17 0.04 17.34
CA ARG A 77 0.80 0.72 18.61
C ARG A 77 1.76 1.82 19.06
N ASN A 78 2.70 2.25 18.22
CA ASN A 78 3.55 3.39 18.47
C ASN A 78 3.33 4.47 17.39
N LYS A 79 3.62 5.74 17.74
CA LYS A 79 3.46 6.89 16.82
C LYS A 79 4.38 6.79 15.60
N GLU A 80 5.47 6.05 15.71
CA GLU A 80 6.44 5.80 14.64
C GLU A 80 5.79 5.09 13.44
N ALA A 81 4.65 4.41 13.64
CA ALA A 81 3.85 3.81 12.57
C ALA A 81 3.38 4.83 11.53
N PHE A 82 3.24 6.10 11.90
CA PHE A 82 2.68 7.17 11.06
C PHE A 82 3.75 8.19 10.62
N SER A 83 5.02 7.97 10.99
CA SER A 83 6.08 8.99 10.82
C SER A 83 6.43 9.31 9.37
N PHE A 84 5.96 8.51 8.41
CA PHE A 84 6.24 8.69 6.99
C PHE A 84 4.99 8.77 6.12
N ASP A 85 3.81 8.98 6.72
CA ASP A 85 2.53 9.05 6.01
C ASP A 85 2.55 10.18 4.95
N ASP A 86 3.09 11.36 5.30
CA ASP A 86 3.23 12.48 4.36
C ASP A 86 4.12 12.14 3.15
N LEU A 87 5.19 11.37 3.37
CA LEU A 87 6.10 10.96 2.30
C LEU A 87 5.42 9.92 1.39
N ALA A 88 4.69 8.96 1.97
CA ALA A 88 3.91 7.99 1.22
C ALA A 88 2.79 8.68 0.41
N LEU A 89 2.12 9.68 0.98
CA LEU A 89 1.11 10.48 0.31
C LEU A 89 1.70 11.26 -0.87
N SER A 90 2.86 11.91 -0.69
CA SER A 90 3.56 12.61 -1.78
C SER A 90 3.91 11.67 -2.93
N LEU A 91 4.37 10.45 -2.64
CA LEU A 91 4.65 9.42 -3.65
C LEU A 91 3.38 8.99 -4.39
N CYS A 92 2.28 8.78 -3.66
CA CYS A 92 0.98 8.44 -4.23
C CYS A 92 0.50 9.54 -5.18
N VAL A 93 0.35 10.77 -4.70
CA VAL A 93 -0.20 11.89 -5.49
C VAL A 93 0.64 12.16 -6.73
N SER A 94 1.95 12.33 -6.58
CA SER A 94 2.84 12.59 -7.72
C SER A 94 2.94 11.41 -8.70
N GLY A 95 2.58 10.19 -8.27
CA GLY A 95 2.54 9.02 -9.14
C GLY A 95 1.29 8.97 -10.00
N ILE A 96 0.16 9.37 -9.42
CA ILE A 96 -1.11 9.52 -10.14
C ILE A 96 -1.01 10.65 -11.16
N GLU A 97 -0.37 11.77 -10.81
CA GLU A 97 -0.18 12.92 -11.71
C GLU A 97 0.55 12.56 -13.01
N VAL A 98 1.47 11.60 -12.96
CA VAL A 98 2.21 11.10 -14.13
C VAL A 98 1.66 9.75 -14.65
N GLU A 99 0.46 9.37 -14.20
CA GLU A 99 -0.28 8.16 -14.61
C GLU A 99 0.48 6.83 -14.38
N LEU A 100 1.47 6.83 -13.49
CA LEU A 100 2.33 5.68 -13.20
C LEU A 100 1.55 4.51 -12.59
N ASP A 101 0.47 4.82 -11.88
CA ASP A 101 -0.44 3.85 -11.28
C ASP A 101 -1.15 2.98 -12.33
N ARG A 102 -1.25 3.43 -13.58
CA ARG A 102 -1.91 2.67 -14.66
C ARG A 102 -1.18 1.39 -15.05
N ASP A 103 0.12 1.30 -14.78
CA ASP A 103 0.91 0.09 -15.05
C ASP A 103 0.80 -0.95 -13.91
N LEU A 104 0.05 -0.65 -12.86
CA LEU A 104 -0.20 -1.56 -11.74
C LEU A 104 -1.49 -2.36 -11.94
N SER A 105 -1.50 -3.58 -11.38
CA SER A 105 -2.74 -4.35 -11.23
C SER A 105 -3.72 -3.63 -10.29
N ILE A 106 -5.00 -4.01 -10.34
CA ILE A 106 -6.04 -3.35 -9.55
C ILE A 106 -5.77 -3.44 -8.05
N ILE A 107 -5.32 -4.60 -7.58
CA ILE A 107 -4.96 -4.81 -6.17
C ILE A 107 -3.78 -3.91 -5.79
N GLU A 108 -2.77 -3.82 -6.65
CA GLU A 108 -1.62 -2.96 -6.42
C GLU A 108 -1.98 -1.47 -6.40
N ARG A 109 -2.90 -1.03 -7.26
CA ARG A 109 -3.45 0.33 -7.24
C ARG A 109 -4.18 0.63 -5.93
N ALA A 110 -4.93 -0.33 -5.38
CA ALA A 110 -5.56 -0.15 -4.07
C ALA A 110 -4.52 0.19 -2.99
N PHE A 111 -3.38 -0.53 -2.95
CA PHE A 111 -2.27 -0.20 -2.05
C PHE A 111 -1.59 1.12 -2.40
N PHE A 112 -1.47 1.45 -3.69
CA PHE A 112 -0.90 2.71 -4.13
C PHE A 112 -1.69 3.91 -3.62
N TYR A 113 -3.02 3.80 -3.55
CA TYR A 113 -3.93 4.87 -3.15
C TYR A 113 -4.17 4.96 -1.63
N MET A 114 -3.81 3.93 -0.85
CA MET A 114 -4.03 3.91 0.61
C MET A 114 -3.48 5.11 1.38
N PRO A 115 -2.33 5.72 1.01
CA PRO A 115 -1.86 6.93 1.71
C PRO A 115 -2.89 8.07 1.76
N MET A 116 -3.80 8.18 0.78
CA MET A 116 -4.87 9.17 0.81
C MET A 116 -5.93 8.89 1.90
N GLN A 117 -6.15 7.61 2.24
CA GLN A 117 -7.06 7.23 3.33
C GLN A 117 -6.46 7.55 4.71
N HIS A 118 -5.13 7.47 4.83
CA HIS A 118 -4.43 7.74 6.09
C HIS A 118 -4.13 9.22 6.32
N ALA A 119 -4.30 10.06 5.31
CA ALA A 119 -4.10 11.50 5.43
C ALA A 119 -5.10 12.11 6.42
N GLU A 120 -4.62 12.94 7.35
CA GLU A 120 -5.45 13.74 8.25
C GLU A 120 -5.94 15.04 7.57
N ASP A 121 -6.34 14.95 6.30
CA ASP A 121 -6.87 16.06 5.49
C ASP A 121 -8.14 15.60 4.77
N VAL A 122 -9.28 16.24 5.08
CA VAL A 122 -10.59 15.90 4.52
C VAL A 122 -10.64 16.02 2.99
N SER A 123 -9.92 16.98 2.42
CA SER A 123 -9.89 17.19 0.97
C SER A 123 -9.14 16.05 0.27
N ILE A 124 -8.08 15.56 0.91
CA ILE A 124 -7.34 14.38 0.42
C ILE A 124 -8.19 13.11 0.58
N GLN A 125 -8.89 12.96 1.70
CA GLN A 125 -9.80 11.84 1.91
C GLN A 125 -10.94 11.80 0.88
N ASP A 126 -11.54 12.95 0.54
CA ASP A 126 -12.57 13.06 -0.49
C ASP A 126 -12.06 12.63 -1.88
N ILE A 127 -10.81 13.00 -2.22
CA ILE A 127 -10.14 12.54 -3.44
C ILE A 127 -9.88 11.03 -3.37
N GLY A 128 -9.44 10.54 -2.22
CA GLY A 128 -9.23 9.11 -1.96
C GLY A 128 -10.50 8.30 -2.21
N VAL A 129 -11.62 8.69 -1.62
CA VAL A 129 -12.93 8.03 -1.80
C VAL A 129 -13.30 7.99 -3.28
N GLN A 130 -13.19 9.10 -4.00
CA GLN A 130 -13.49 9.14 -5.44
C GLN A 130 -12.56 8.24 -6.26
N THR A 131 -11.27 8.18 -5.90
CA THR A 131 -10.27 7.38 -6.59
C THR A 131 -10.52 5.89 -6.39
N PHE A 132 -10.79 5.46 -5.16
CA PHE A 132 -11.14 4.07 -4.87
C PHE A 132 -12.50 3.68 -5.49
N GLN A 133 -13.48 4.59 -5.55
CA GLN A 133 -14.76 4.30 -6.20
C GLN A 133 -14.55 4.02 -7.70
N LYS A 134 -13.76 4.84 -8.40
CA LYS A 134 -13.39 4.59 -9.80
C LYS A 134 -12.66 3.26 -9.97
N LEU A 135 -11.76 2.92 -9.04
CA LEU A 135 -11.07 1.63 -9.05
C LEU A 135 -12.07 0.47 -8.93
N LEU A 136 -13.03 0.57 -8.00
CA LEU A 136 -14.07 -0.44 -7.80
C LEU A 136 -14.97 -0.60 -9.03
N ASP A 137 -15.40 0.51 -9.64
CA ASP A 137 -16.27 0.51 -10.82
C ASP A 137 -15.59 -0.14 -12.04
N THR A 138 -14.28 0.07 -12.19
CA THR A 138 -13.47 -0.52 -13.26
C THR A 138 -12.95 -1.91 -12.95
N SER A 139 -13.19 -2.42 -11.74
CA SER A 139 -12.74 -3.75 -11.32
C SER A 139 -13.62 -4.88 -11.89
N PRO A 140 -13.01 -6.01 -12.30
CA PRO A 140 -13.71 -7.27 -12.53
C PRO A 140 -14.61 -7.68 -11.36
N THR A 141 -15.78 -8.24 -11.66
CA THR A 141 -16.83 -8.54 -10.66
C THR A 141 -16.35 -9.47 -9.55
N ASP A 142 -15.49 -10.42 -9.87
CA ASP A 142 -14.91 -11.40 -8.95
C ASP A 142 -13.93 -10.80 -7.95
N ILE A 143 -13.25 -9.70 -8.30
CA ILE A 143 -12.31 -9.04 -7.38
C ILE A 143 -12.95 -7.92 -6.56
N ARG A 144 -14.09 -7.36 -6.99
CA ARG A 144 -14.78 -6.25 -6.30
C ARG A 144 -14.99 -6.48 -4.79
N PRO A 145 -15.43 -7.66 -4.32
CA PRO A 145 -15.60 -7.90 -2.88
C PRO A 145 -14.30 -7.71 -2.08
N HIS A 146 -13.16 -8.00 -2.70
CA HIS A 146 -11.84 -7.83 -2.09
C HIS A 146 -11.40 -6.36 -2.10
N ILE A 147 -11.68 -5.61 -3.17
CA ILE A 147 -11.42 -4.16 -3.24
C ILE A 147 -12.28 -3.41 -2.22
N SER A 148 -13.53 -3.80 -2.03
CA SER A 148 -14.41 -3.22 -1.01
C SER A 148 -13.86 -3.33 0.42
N ARG A 149 -12.97 -4.30 0.72
CA ARG A 149 -12.36 -4.41 2.06
C ARG A 149 -11.38 -3.29 2.36
N PHE A 150 -10.74 -2.70 1.35
CA PHE A 150 -9.87 -1.54 1.50
C PHE A 150 -10.63 -0.28 1.94
N PHE A 151 -11.93 -0.19 1.63
CA PHE A 151 -12.78 0.89 2.14
C PHE A 151 -13.16 0.74 3.61
N MET A 152 -13.22 -0.50 4.11
CA MET A 152 -13.65 -0.80 5.49
C MET A 152 -12.50 -0.86 6.50
N SER A 153 -11.26 -0.77 6.03
CA SER A 153 -10.05 -0.86 6.84
C SER A 153 -9.50 0.50 7.30
N ALA A 154 -10.15 1.61 6.92
CA ALA A 154 -9.83 2.97 7.35
C ALA A 154 -10.48 3.29 8.70
#